data_AF-A0A166FFD8-F1
#
_entry.id   AF-A0A166FFD8-F1
#
_cell.length_a   1.000
_cell.length_b   1.000
_cell.length_c   1.000
_cell.angle_alpha   90.00
_cell.angle_beta   90.00
_cell.angle_gamma   90.00
#
_symmetry.space_group_name_H-M   'P 1'
#
loop_
_entity.id
_entity.type
_entity.pdbx_description
1 polymer ?
#
loop_
_entity_poly.entity_id
_entity_poly.type
_entity_poly.pdbx_seq_one_letter_code
_entity_poly.pdbx_strand_id
1 'polypeptide(L)'
;MQNKVKTTLNLDNNLVKAIKIVALNKGTTQTKIITEYLKQGLKNEPDTNKKNKSLKDLVGIIEVDEPFNSVEEVRKLRNKE
;
A
#
# COMPACT_ATOMS: atom_id res chain seq x y z
N MET A 1 2.47 9.47 -24.31
CA MET A 1 1.58 8.30 -24.52
C MET A 1 1.86 7.28 -23.42
N GLN A 2 0.86 6.75 -22.72
CA GLN A 2 1.09 5.67 -21.76
C GLN A 2 1.45 4.40 -22.54
N ASN A 3 2.67 3.88 -22.34
CA ASN A 3 3.11 2.62 -22.95
C ASN A 3 2.32 1.46 -22.33
N LYS A 4 1.37 0.91 -23.09
CA LYS A 4 0.63 -0.30 -22.74
C LYS A 4 1.32 -1.50 -23.36
N VAL A 5 1.67 -2.49 -22.54
CA VAL A 5 2.24 -3.77 -22.99
C VAL A 5 1.11 -4.78 -23.17
N LYS A 6 1.14 -5.54 -24.25
CA LYS A 6 0.22 -6.68 -24.45
C LYS A 6 0.87 -7.92 -23.83
N THR A 7 0.10 -8.62 -23.00
CA THR A 7 0.55 -9.81 -22.29
C THR A 7 -0.53 -10.88 -22.35
N THR A 8 -0.12 -12.15 -22.38
CA THR A 8 -0.99 -13.32 -22.27
C THR A 8 -0.93 -13.86 -20.84
N LEU A 9 -2.08 -14.17 -20.26
CA LEU A 9 -2.21 -14.73 -18.91
C LEU A 9 -3.17 -15.91 -18.92
N ASN A 10 -2.84 -16.95 -18.15
CA ASN A 10 -3.76 -18.04 -17.89
C ASN A 10 -4.59 -17.70 -16.66
N LEU A 11 -5.92 -17.69 -16.80
CA LEU A 11 -6.86 -17.38 -15.74
C LEU A 11 -7.90 -18.49 -15.64
N ASP A 12 -8.37 -18.76 -14.42
CA ASP A 12 -9.46 -19.71 -14.19
C ASP A 12 -10.74 -19.27 -14.93
N ASN A 13 -11.46 -20.23 -15.53
CA ASN A 13 -12.64 -19.94 -16.32
C ASN A 13 -13.76 -19.26 -15.51
N ASN A 14 -13.93 -19.64 -14.24
CA ASN A 14 -14.94 -19.03 -13.37
C ASN A 14 -14.56 -17.59 -13.03
N LEU A 15 -13.27 -17.31 -12.85
CA LEU A 15 -12.77 -15.96 -12.63
C LEU A 15 -13.07 -15.06 -13.84
N VAL A 16 -12.83 -15.54 -15.06
CA VAL A 16 -13.13 -14.80 -16.29
C VAL A 16 -14.63 -14.50 -16.42
N LYS A 17 -15.50 -15.47 -16.09
CA LYS A 17 -16.96 -15.27 -16.08
C LYS A 17 -17.39 -14.19 -15.07
N ALA A 18 -16.83 -14.22 -13.86
CA ALA A 18 -17.13 -13.22 -12.84
C ALA A 18 -16.69 -11.82 -13.29
N ILE A 19 -15.48 -11.68 -13.83
CA ILE A 19 -14.97 -10.42 -14.38
C ILE A 19 -15.88 -9.88 -15.49
N LYS A 20 -16.40 -10.76 -16.35
CA LYS A 20 -17.34 -10.37 -17.42
C LYS A 20 -18.63 -9.78 -16.85
N ILE A 21 -19.23 -10.40 -15.83
CA ILE A 21 -20.45 -9.90 -15.18
C ILE A 21 -20.18 -8.53 -14.54
N VAL A 22 -19.06 -8.39 -13.82
CA VAL A 22 -18.68 -7.11 -13.20
C VAL A 22 -18.49 -6.01 -14.25
N ALA A 23 -17.85 -6.33 -15.38
CA ALA A 23 -17.65 -5.38 -16.47
C ALA A 23 -18.99 -4.91 -17.06
N LEU A 24 -19.94 -5.83 -17.27
CA LEU A 24 -21.30 -5.50 -17.72
C LEU A 24 -22.02 -4.58 -16.74
N ASN A 25 -22.02 -4.94 -15.46
CA ASN A 25 -22.70 -4.15 -14.42
C ASN A 25 -22.13 -2.74 -14.29
N LYS A 26 -20.82 -2.56 -14.53
CA LYS A 26 -20.14 -1.27 -14.47
C LYS A 26 -20.13 -0.51 -15.80
N GLY A 27 -20.74 -1.04 -16.86
CA GLY A 27 -20.73 -0.42 -18.19
C GLY A 27 -19.31 -0.21 -18.73
N THR A 28 -18.39 -1.15 -18.49
CA THR A 28 -16.98 -1.01 -18.86
C THR A 28 -16.40 -2.29 -19.47
N THR A 29 -15.10 -2.28 -19.78
CA THR A 29 -14.42 -3.41 -20.42
C THR A 29 -13.76 -4.35 -19.41
N GLN A 30 -13.68 -5.64 -19.76
CA GLN A 30 -13.00 -6.65 -18.94
C GLN A 30 -11.54 -6.25 -18.64
N THR A 31 -10.82 -5.72 -19.65
CA THR A 31 -9.44 -5.25 -19.48
C THR A 31 -9.32 -4.13 -18.44
N LYS A 32 -10.29 -3.20 -18.39
CA LYS A 32 -10.28 -2.12 -17.39
C LYS A 32 -10.47 -2.68 -15.98
N ILE A 33 -11.42 -3.60 -15.81
CA ILE A 33 -11.66 -4.29 -14.54
C ILE A 33 -10.43 -5.05 -14.06
N ILE A 34 -9.82 -5.86 -14.94
CA ILE A 34 -8.60 -6.60 -14.63
C ILE A 34 -7.50 -5.63 -14.17
N THR A 35 -7.31 -4.53 -14.90
CA THR A 35 -6.30 -3.52 -14.55
C THR A 35 -6.58 -2.86 -13.20
N GLU A 36 -7.84 -2.52 -12.90
CA GLU A 36 -8.24 -1.92 -11.62
C GLU A 36 -7.98 -2.87 -10.45
N TYR A 37 -8.38 -4.13 -10.58
CA TYR A 37 -8.16 -5.13 -9.53
C TYR A 37 -6.69 -5.48 -9.33
N LEU A 38 -5.90 -5.59 -10.41
CA LEU A 38 -4.45 -5.77 -10.28
C LEU A 38 -3.80 -4.57 -9.57
N LYS A 39 -4.21 -3.34 -9.88
CA LYS A 39 -3.72 -2.14 -9.17
C LYS A 39 -4.10 -2.14 -7.68
N GLN A 40 -5.31 -2.58 -7.34
CA GLN A 40 -5.74 -2.70 -5.95
C GLN A 40 -4.95 -3.78 -5.22
N GLY A 41 -4.74 -4.95 -5.84
CA GLY A 41 -3.91 -6.02 -5.30
C GLY A 41 -2.50 -5.53 -4.99
N LEU A 42 -1.84 -4.87 -5.94
CA LEU A 42 -0.50 -4.32 -5.75
C LEU A 42 -0.41 -3.24 -4.66
N LYS A 43 -1.47 -2.44 -4.44
CA LYS A 43 -1.51 -1.46 -3.35
C LYS A 43 -1.62 -2.12 -1.97
N ASN A 44 -2.32 -3.25 -1.91
CA ASN A 44 -2.58 -3.97 -0.68
C ASN A 44 -1.51 -5.03 -0.38
N GLU A 45 -0.53 -5.18 -1.27
CA GLU A 45 0.51 -6.18 -1.14
C GLU A 45 1.59 -5.72 -0.14
N PRO A 46 1.77 -6.42 1.00
CA PRO A 46 2.55 -5.95 2.13
C PRO A 46 4.05 -5.80 1.80
N ASP A 47 4.58 -6.65 0.91
CA ASP A 47 6.01 -6.66 0.57
C ASP A 47 6.42 -5.61 -0.46
N THR A 48 5.47 -5.08 -1.24
CA THR A 48 5.73 -3.93 -2.13
C THR A 48 5.76 -2.61 -1.37
N ASN A 49 5.24 -2.54 -0.14
CA ASN A 49 5.32 -1.36 0.71
C ASN A 49 6.65 -1.26 1.50
N LYS A 50 7.65 -2.10 1.17
CA LYS A 50 9.00 -2.02 1.76
C LYS A 50 9.85 -0.83 1.29
N LYS A 51 9.37 -0.01 0.36
CA LYS A 51 10.06 1.22 -0.07
C LYS A 51 9.12 2.41 -0.19
N ASN A 52 8.58 2.81 0.95
CA ASN A 52 8.44 4.23 1.31
C ASN A 52 8.41 4.29 2.84
N LYS A 53 9.52 3.90 3.48
CA LYS A 53 9.80 4.43 4.82
C LYS A 53 9.68 5.94 4.69
N SER A 54 8.70 6.52 5.36
CA SER A 54 8.57 7.97 5.36
C SER A 54 9.88 8.55 5.90
N LEU A 55 10.21 9.80 5.57
CA LEU A 55 11.38 10.47 6.18
C LEU A 55 11.36 10.36 7.72
N LYS A 56 10.18 10.25 8.35
CA LYS A 56 10.03 10.00 9.78
C LYS A 56 10.65 8.67 10.23
N ASP A 57 10.48 7.60 9.46
CA ASP A 57 11.01 6.26 9.75
C ASP A 57 12.53 6.15 9.55
N LEU A 58 13.10 7.03 8.71
CA LEU A 58 14.55 7.09 8.44
C LEU A 58 15.29 7.95 9.46
N VAL A 59 14.65 8.99 9.99
CA VAL A 59 15.26 9.98 10.89
C VAL A 59 15.15 9.59 12.38
N GLY A 60 14.56 8.43 12.70
CA GLY A 60 14.39 8.00 14.09
C GLY A 60 13.48 8.95 14.86
N ILE A 61 12.52 9.57 14.18
CA ILE A 61 11.50 10.40 14.81
C ILE A 61 10.50 9.46 15.46
N ILE A 62 10.54 9.38 16.78
CA ILE A 62 9.58 8.62 17.58
C ILE A 62 8.39 9.54 17.85
N GLU A 63 7.20 9.13 17.43
CA GLU A 63 5.96 9.80 17.84
C GLU A 63 5.66 9.46 19.29
N VAL A 64 5.36 10.48 20.08
CA VAL A 64 5.02 10.38 21.50
C VAL A 64 3.65 11.02 21.72
N ASP A 65 2.86 10.45 22.63
CA ASP A 65 1.50 10.90 22.90
C ASP A 65 1.46 12.31 23.52
N GLU A 66 2.51 12.68 24.27
CA GLU A 66 2.64 14.00 24.91
C GLU A 66 4.03 14.62 24.63
N PRO A 67 4.10 15.95 24.44
CA PRO A 67 5.36 16.65 24.26
C PRO A 67 6.18 16.57 25.55
N PHE A 68 7.44 16.15 25.43
CA PHE A 68 8.37 16.04 26.57
C PHE A 68 9.71 16.70 26.26
N ASN A 69 10.43 17.09 27.33
CA ASN A 69 11.78 17.62 27.23
C ASN A 69 12.80 16.49 27.43
N SER A 70 13.52 16.13 26.36
CA SER A 70 14.50 15.03 26.41
C SER A 70 15.61 15.24 27.43
N VAL A 71 16.02 16.49 27.69
CA VAL A 71 17.12 16.79 28.63
C VAL A 71 16.67 16.57 30.07
N GLU A 72 15.41 16.88 30.39
CA GLU A 72 14.85 16.69 31.72
C GLU A 72 14.65 15.20 32.03
N GLU A 73 14.16 14.42 31.07
CA GLU A 73 14.00 12.97 31.25
C GLU A 73 15.35 12.26 31.47
N VAL A 74 16.39 12.62 30.71
CA VAL A 74 17.73 12.06 30.94
C VAL A 74 18.27 12.46 32.32
N ARG A 75 17.94 13.65 32.82
CA ARG A 75 18.35 14.09 34.17
C ARG A 75 17.65 13.28 35.27
N LYS A 76 16.34 13.03 35.16
CA LYS A 76 15.58 12.19 36.10
C LYS A 76 16.18 10.78 36.18
N LEU A 77 16.38 10.15 35.02
CA LEU A 77 16.98 8.82 34.92
C LEU A 77 18.40 8.77 35.54
N ARG A 78 19.21 9.80 35.31
CA ARG A 78 20.57 9.89 35.87
C ARG A 78 20.57 10.08 37.39
N ASN A 79 19.61 10.83 37.90
CA ASN A 79 19.52 11.17 39.32
C ASN A 79 18.68 10.15 40.13
N LYS A 80 18.09 9.13 39.48
CA LYS A 80 17.18 8.13 40.08
C LYS A 80 15.98 8.76 40.81
N GLU A 81 15.43 9.82 40.23
CA GLU A 81 14.14 10.40 40.65
C GLU A 81 13.01 9.94 39.73
#